data_AF-A0A7V9MI78-F1
#
_entry.id   AF-A0A7V9MI78-F1
#
_cell.length_a   1.000
_cell.length_b   1.000
_cell.length_c   1.000
_cell.angle_alpha   90.00
_cell.angle_beta   90.00
_cell.angle_gamma   90.00
#
_symmetry.space_group_name_H-M   'P 1'
#
loop_
_entity.id
_entity.type
_entity.pdbx_description
1 polymer ?
#
loop_
_entity_poly.entity_id
_entity_poly.type
_entity_poly.pdbx_seq_one_letter_code
_entity_poly.pdbx_strand_id
1 'polypeptide(L)'
;MTTEAPDLIEPVVGFRSWRTLDGHISSPYVPVRWHDPVLHAVCHQSVASNGQGFLHEPHRAPHPDCRCGIYAYHSPPHRFAKIDFRTVPGIVTMWGRIEVHRGGMRAEHARICALAFFDGWGGRQKRAADEVAADLSVPLVGYDDMQEAARQFGSSLPDSLLPEAAVRAKGAQAGWLRRLFA
;
A
#
# COMPACT_ATOMS: atom_id res chain seq x y z
N MET A 1 -14.61 6.44 30.43
CA MET A 1 -14.13 5.90 29.14
C MET A 1 -12.69 6.33 29.01
N THR A 2 -11.76 5.42 29.27
CA THR A 2 -10.32 5.73 29.28
C THR A 2 -9.86 5.84 27.84
N THR A 3 -9.50 7.04 27.41
CA THR A 3 -8.88 7.30 26.11
C THR A 3 -7.43 6.85 26.20
N GLU A 4 -7.18 5.55 26.03
CA GLU A 4 -5.80 5.07 25.88
C GLU A 4 -5.30 5.41 24.47
N ALA A 5 -4.15 6.06 24.43
CA ALA A 5 -3.46 6.34 23.18
C ALA A 5 -2.93 5.01 22.62
N PRO A 6 -3.26 4.64 21.37
CA PRO A 6 -2.73 3.42 20.77
C PRO A 6 -1.22 3.54 20.60
N ASP A 7 -0.48 2.54 21.10
CA ASP A 7 0.99 2.56 21.18
C ASP A 7 1.65 2.53 19.77
N LEU A 8 0.96 2.00 18.74
CA LEU A 8 1.44 1.87 17.35
C LEU A 8 2.89 1.30 17.24
N ILE A 9 3.35 0.60 18.26
CA ILE A 9 4.65 -0.11 18.26
C ILE A 9 4.65 -1.28 17.27
N GLU A 10 3.47 -1.77 16.91
CA GLU A 10 3.28 -2.82 15.92
C GLU A 10 3.09 -2.23 14.51
N PRO A 11 3.70 -2.84 13.48
CA PRO A 11 3.50 -2.41 12.10
C PRO A 11 2.03 -2.46 11.68
N VAL A 12 1.57 -1.38 11.03
CA VAL A 12 0.19 -1.26 10.54
C VAL A 12 0.10 -1.84 9.13
N VAL A 13 -0.88 -2.70 8.90
CA VAL A 13 -1.16 -3.28 7.59
C VAL A 13 -1.81 -2.27 6.66
N GLY A 14 -1.34 -2.24 5.41
CA GLY A 14 -1.93 -1.50 4.29
C GLY A 14 -1.78 -2.24 2.97
N PHE A 15 -2.34 -1.68 1.91
CA PHE A 15 -2.37 -2.27 0.58
C PHE A 15 -1.74 -1.34 -0.45
N ARG A 16 -0.98 -1.86 -1.40
CA ARG A 16 -0.26 -1.01 -2.35
C ARG A 16 -0.26 -1.64 -3.73
N SER A 17 -0.11 -0.81 -4.75
CA SER A 17 0.21 -1.24 -6.11
C SER A 17 1.56 -0.69 -6.53
N TRP A 18 2.32 -1.50 -7.26
CA TRP A 18 3.59 -1.12 -7.89
C TRP A 18 3.48 -1.26 -9.39
N ARG A 19 4.36 -0.56 -10.11
CA ARG A 19 4.60 -0.84 -11.52
C ARG A 19 5.57 -2.00 -11.67
N THR A 20 5.26 -2.95 -12.54
CA THR A 20 6.15 -4.04 -12.96
C THR A 20 6.83 -3.66 -14.28
N LEU A 21 8.15 -3.64 -14.29
CA LEU A 21 8.97 -3.37 -15.46
C LEU A 21 10.20 -4.26 -15.37
N ASP A 22 10.62 -4.90 -16.47
CA ASP A 22 11.88 -5.67 -16.56
C ASP A 22 12.22 -6.52 -15.32
N GLY A 23 11.28 -7.36 -14.87
CA GLY A 23 11.48 -8.27 -13.73
C GLY A 23 11.61 -7.60 -12.37
N HIS A 24 11.24 -6.33 -12.23
CA HIS A 24 11.27 -5.61 -10.96
C HIS A 24 10.02 -4.77 -10.73
N ILE A 25 9.85 -4.33 -9.48
CA ILE A 25 8.80 -3.40 -9.09
C ILE A 25 9.32 -2.01 -8.77
N SER A 26 8.52 -1.02 -9.12
CA SER A 26 8.80 0.39 -8.87
C SER A 26 7.57 1.12 -8.36
N SER A 27 7.81 2.26 -7.70
CA SER A 27 6.74 3.12 -7.23
C SER A 27 5.94 3.71 -8.41
N PRO A 28 4.60 3.80 -8.32
CA PRO A 28 3.79 4.21 -9.48
C PRO A 28 4.04 5.63 -10.00
N TYR A 29 4.39 6.57 -9.13
CA TYR A 29 4.45 8.01 -9.46
C TYR A 29 5.84 8.62 -9.34
N VAL A 30 6.78 7.89 -8.73
CA VAL A 30 8.18 8.31 -8.58
C VAL A 30 9.07 7.15 -9.03
N PRO A 31 10.22 7.39 -9.68
CA PRO A 31 11.09 6.34 -10.22
C PRO A 31 11.91 5.62 -9.14
N VAL A 32 11.27 5.24 -8.03
CA VAL A 32 11.89 4.51 -6.93
C VAL A 32 11.65 3.02 -7.15
N ARG A 33 12.72 2.31 -7.51
CA ARG A 33 12.75 0.85 -7.58
C ARG A 33 12.82 0.25 -6.17
N TRP A 34 12.09 -0.84 -5.96
CA TRP A 34 12.17 -1.64 -4.74
C TRP A 34 13.14 -2.79 -5.00
N HIS A 35 14.35 -2.69 -4.44
CA HIS A 35 15.36 -3.73 -4.50
C HIS A 35 15.20 -4.75 -3.37
N ASP A 36 14.71 -4.29 -2.23
CA ASP A 36 14.48 -5.05 -1.02
C ASP A 36 12.99 -5.00 -0.66
N PRO A 37 12.49 -5.97 0.13
CA PRO A 37 11.12 -5.92 0.62
C PRO A 37 10.89 -4.73 1.56
N VAL A 38 11.93 -4.16 2.18
CA VAL A 38 11.82 -2.97 3.04
C VAL A 38 12.26 -1.73 2.28
N LEU A 39 11.44 -0.68 2.33
CA LEU A 39 11.77 0.64 1.81
C LEU A 39 11.71 1.69 2.92
N HIS A 40 12.67 2.60 2.89
CA HIS A 40 12.71 3.80 3.72
C HIS A 40 12.34 5.02 2.88
N ALA A 41 11.40 5.82 3.35
CA ALA A 41 10.94 7.00 2.64
C ALA A 41 12.01 8.09 2.59
N VAL A 42 12.32 8.55 1.39
CA VAL A 42 13.14 9.74 1.14
C VAL A 42 12.33 10.73 0.31
N CYS A 43 12.48 12.03 0.56
CA CYS A 43 11.87 13.03 -0.29
C CYS A 43 12.66 13.15 -1.61
N HIS A 44 12.03 12.81 -2.73
CA HIS A 44 12.65 12.89 -4.06
C HIS A 44 12.19 14.16 -4.80
N GLN A 45 12.64 15.31 -4.32
CA GLN A 45 12.22 16.64 -4.77
C GLN A 45 12.34 16.85 -6.30
N SER A 46 13.33 16.23 -6.94
CA SER A 46 13.68 16.45 -8.35
C SER A 46 12.95 15.57 -9.38
N VAL A 47 12.16 14.59 -8.95
CA VAL A 47 11.59 13.55 -9.85
C VAL A 47 10.06 13.52 -9.90
N ALA A 48 9.38 14.41 -9.18
CA ALA A 48 7.93 14.54 -9.26
C ALA A 48 7.56 15.22 -10.59
N SER A 49 6.71 14.57 -11.39
CA SER A 49 6.40 14.90 -12.79
C SER A 49 5.81 16.31 -13.06
N ASN A 50 5.67 17.15 -12.04
CA ASN A 50 5.33 18.57 -12.14
C ASN A 50 5.79 19.41 -10.92
N GLY A 51 6.61 18.87 -10.01
CA GLY A 51 7.07 19.55 -8.78
C GLY A 51 5.98 19.93 -7.75
N GLN A 52 4.69 19.74 -8.05
CA GLN A 52 3.61 20.24 -7.20
C GLN A 52 3.44 19.40 -5.93
N GLY A 53 3.46 20.08 -4.78
CA GLY A 53 3.28 19.47 -3.47
C GLY A 53 4.54 18.81 -2.90
N PHE A 54 5.72 19.03 -3.48
CA PHE A 54 6.99 18.65 -2.87
C PHE A 54 7.69 19.89 -2.30
N LEU A 55 8.06 19.84 -1.02
CA LEU A 55 8.82 20.93 -0.40
C LEU A 55 10.28 20.89 -0.85
N HIS A 56 10.85 22.07 -1.08
CA HIS A 56 12.28 22.24 -1.43
C HIS A 56 13.20 22.18 -0.22
N GLU A 57 12.72 22.53 0.97
CA GLU A 57 13.53 22.52 2.18
C GLU A 57 13.81 21.08 2.66
N PRO A 58 15.00 20.78 3.21
CA PRO A 58 15.28 19.47 3.80
C PRO A 58 14.29 19.13 4.92
N HIS A 59 13.68 17.96 4.85
CA HIS A 59 12.73 17.48 5.84
C HIS A 59 12.74 15.95 5.93
N ARG A 60 12.16 15.43 7.01
CA ARG A 60 11.93 14.01 7.19
C ARG A 60 10.65 13.59 6.48
N ALA A 61 10.64 12.42 5.83
CA ALA A 61 9.45 11.85 5.23
C ALA A 61 8.68 10.95 6.22
N PRO A 62 7.34 10.85 6.11
CA PRO A 62 6.47 11.82 5.45
C PRO A 62 6.52 13.18 6.17
N HIS A 63 6.25 14.25 5.43
CA HIS A 63 6.05 15.59 5.97
C HIS A 63 4.64 16.07 5.61
N PRO A 64 3.91 16.72 6.55
CA PRO A 64 2.50 17.07 6.35
C PRO A 64 2.26 17.93 5.10
N ASP A 65 3.13 18.93 4.88
CA ASP A 65 3.04 19.85 3.75
C ASP A 65 3.80 19.39 2.49
N CYS A 66 4.34 18.17 2.51
CA CYS A 66 4.99 17.55 1.35
C CYS A 66 4.18 16.34 0.89
N ARG A 67 4.45 15.82 -0.30
CA ARG A 67 3.91 14.56 -0.83
C ARG A 67 4.88 13.37 -0.70
N CYS A 68 5.98 13.54 0.03
CA CYS A 68 6.91 12.46 0.32
C CYS A 68 6.31 11.40 1.26
N GLY A 69 6.96 10.25 1.36
CA GLY A 69 6.43 9.11 2.13
C GLY A 69 6.02 7.95 1.25
N ILE A 70 5.95 6.77 1.85
CA ILE A 70 5.50 5.55 1.19
C ILE A 70 3.98 5.49 1.32
N TYR A 71 3.26 5.47 0.20
CA TYR A 71 1.79 5.39 0.21
C TYR A 71 1.30 3.94 0.28
N ALA A 72 0.21 3.73 1.03
CA ALA A 72 -0.63 2.54 0.98
C ALA A 72 -2.10 2.90 1.22
N TYR A 73 -3.01 2.08 0.73
CA TYR A 73 -4.45 2.14 0.95
C TYR A 73 -4.86 1.40 2.23
N HIS A 74 -5.99 1.79 2.81
CA HIS A 74 -6.57 1.10 3.98
C HIS A 74 -7.21 -0.25 3.65
N SER A 75 -7.52 -0.48 2.37
CA SER A 75 -8.15 -1.69 1.84
C SER A 75 -7.54 -2.04 0.47
N PRO A 76 -7.66 -3.29 -0.01
CA PRO A 76 -7.21 -3.68 -1.34
C PRO A 76 -7.71 -2.68 -2.39
N PRO A 77 -6.81 -2.09 -3.20
CA PRO A 77 -7.21 -1.11 -4.20
C PRO A 77 -8.11 -1.79 -5.23
N HIS A 78 -9.25 -1.17 -5.56
CA HIS A 78 -10.21 -1.71 -6.53
C HIS A 78 -9.51 -2.27 -7.76
N ARG A 79 -10.02 -3.40 -8.28
CA ARG A 79 -9.54 -4.02 -9.52
C ARG A 79 -9.47 -2.94 -10.59
N PHE A 80 -8.26 -2.50 -10.95
CA PHE A 80 -8.06 -1.69 -12.14
C PHE A 80 -8.28 -2.62 -13.33
N ALA A 81 -9.54 -2.81 -13.66
CA ALA A 81 -9.93 -3.50 -14.87
C ALA A 81 -9.45 -2.63 -16.04
N LYS A 82 -8.44 -3.13 -16.74
CA LYS A 82 -8.16 -2.89 -18.18
C LYS A 82 -7.21 -1.77 -18.62
N ILE A 83 -6.60 -0.94 -17.76
CA ILE A 83 -5.78 0.19 -18.28
C ILE A 83 -4.26 0.03 -18.10
N ASP A 84 -3.76 -0.73 -17.11
CA ASP A 84 -2.31 -0.94 -16.98
C ASP A 84 -1.96 -2.37 -16.54
N PHE A 85 -1.64 -3.21 -17.53
CA PHE A 85 -1.14 -4.59 -17.35
C PHE A 85 0.23 -4.66 -16.67
N ARG A 86 0.83 -3.51 -16.35
CA ARG A 86 2.11 -3.38 -15.66
C ARG A 86 1.96 -3.02 -14.20
N THR A 87 0.83 -3.36 -13.56
CA THR A 87 0.66 -3.12 -12.12
C THR A 87 0.49 -4.41 -11.34
N VAL A 88 1.16 -4.51 -10.19
CA VAL A 88 1.01 -5.62 -9.24
C VAL A 88 0.52 -5.06 -7.90
N PRO A 89 -0.64 -5.50 -7.39
CA PRO A 89 -1.06 -5.18 -6.03
C PRO A 89 -0.33 -6.05 -5.01
N GLY A 90 -0.38 -5.65 -3.74
CA GLY A 90 0.21 -6.42 -2.65
C GLY A 90 -0.09 -5.82 -1.29
N ILE A 91 0.37 -6.53 -0.27
CA ILE A 91 0.18 -6.22 1.14
C ILE A 91 1.49 -5.62 1.65
N VAL A 92 1.38 -4.56 2.44
CA VAL A 92 2.51 -3.96 3.15
C VAL A 92 2.22 -3.86 4.64
N THR A 93 3.27 -3.88 5.44
CA THR A 93 3.26 -3.35 6.80
C THR A 93 4.00 -2.02 6.82
N MET A 94 3.56 -1.09 7.65
CA MET A 94 4.05 0.29 7.70
C MET A 94 4.30 0.74 9.13
N TRP A 95 5.38 1.48 9.37
CA TRP A 95 5.77 1.93 10.71
C TRP A 95 6.62 3.20 10.68
N GLY A 96 7.00 3.69 11.86
CA GLY A 96 7.68 4.96 12.05
C GLY A 96 6.69 6.12 12.06
N ARG A 97 7.04 7.25 11.44
CA ARG A 97 6.08 8.35 11.22
C ARG A 97 5.01 7.92 10.23
N ILE A 98 3.74 7.99 10.63
CA ILE A 98 2.58 7.67 9.78
C ILE A 98 1.66 8.89 9.71
N GLU A 99 1.28 9.26 8.49
CA GLU A 99 0.22 10.23 8.23
C GLU A 99 -0.99 9.55 7.61
N VAL A 100 -2.14 9.71 8.24
CA VAL A 100 -3.38 9.05 7.84
C VAL A 100 -4.23 10.00 7.01
N HIS A 101 -4.71 9.50 5.87
CA HIS A 101 -5.55 10.20 4.92
C HIS A 101 -6.85 9.42 4.68
N ARG A 102 -7.81 10.05 3.98
CA ARG A 102 -9.11 9.43 3.71
C ARG A 102 -9.01 8.07 3.00
N GLY A 103 -8.17 7.98 1.97
CA GLY A 103 -8.05 6.79 1.13
C GLY A 103 -6.94 5.81 1.55
N GLY A 104 -6.11 6.19 2.50
CA GLY A 104 -4.90 5.46 2.82
C GLY A 104 -4.01 6.20 3.80
N MET A 105 -2.73 5.85 3.83
CA MET A 105 -1.74 6.45 4.69
C MET A 105 -0.39 6.60 3.99
N ARG A 106 0.46 7.42 4.58
CA ARG A 106 1.87 7.58 4.21
C ARG A 106 2.73 7.22 5.40
N ALA A 107 3.80 6.47 5.18
CA ALA A 107 4.71 6.12 6.25
C ALA A 107 6.18 6.37 5.90
N GLU A 108 6.98 6.45 6.96
CA GLU A 108 8.43 6.52 6.93
C GLU A 108 9.04 5.20 6.45
N HIS A 109 8.47 4.09 6.89
CA HIS A 109 8.94 2.76 6.53
C HIS A 109 7.80 1.90 6.05
N ALA A 110 8.11 1.00 5.11
CA ALA A 110 7.21 -0.08 4.78
C ALA A 110 7.96 -1.35 4.37
N ARG A 111 7.33 -2.49 4.62
CA ARG A 111 7.77 -3.80 4.17
C ARG A 111 6.71 -4.43 3.29
N ILE A 112 7.11 -4.96 2.13
CA ILE A 112 6.29 -5.84 1.31
C ILE A 112 6.13 -7.15 2.05
N CYS A 113 4.87 -7.51 2.31
CA CYS A 113 4.51 -8.76 2.99
C CYS A 113 4.03 -9.82 2.00
N ALA A 114 3.38 -9.40 0.92
CA ALA A 114 2.93 -10.28 -0.16
C ALA A 114 2.72 -9.48 -1.44
N LEU A 115 2.88 -10.13 -2.58
CA LEU A 115 2.35 -9.66 -3.87
C LEU A 115 1.07 -10.42 -4.20
N ALA A 116 0.24 -9.86 -5.07
CA ALA A 116 -1.02 -10.47 -5.44
C ALA A 116 -1.22 -10.59 -6.95
N PHE A 117 -1.85 -11.68 -7.39
CA PHE A 117 -2.25 -11.92 -8.77
C PHE A 117 -3.78 -11.93 -8.91
N PHE A 118 -4.27 -11.64 -10.11
CA PHE A 118 -5.67 -11.82 -10.44
C PHE A 118 -5.87 -13.15 -11.17
N ASP A 119 -6.96 -13.86 -10.88
CA ASP A 119 -7.23 -15.16 -11.52
C ASP A 119 -7.31 -15.09 -13.04
N GLY A 120 -7.89 -13.99 -13.55
CA GLY A 120 -8.01 -13.71 -14.98
C GLY A 120 -6.71 -13.30 -15.69
N TRP A 121 -5.57 -13.19 -14.98
CA TRP A 121 -4.29 -12.91 -15.61
C TRP A 121 -3.80 -14.09 -16.46
N GLY A 122 -3.20 -13.78 -17.61
CA GLY A 122 -2.54 -14.78 -18.45
C GLY A 122 -1.27 -15.33 -17.78
N GLY A 123 -0.81 -16.50 -18.24
CA GLY A 123 0.35 -17.19 -17.65
C GLY A 123 1.63 -16.36 -17.59
N ARG A 124 1.86 -15.47 -18.58
CA ARG A 124 3.01 -14.54 -18.58
C ARG A 124 2.96 -13.55 -17.42
N GLN A 125 1.79 -13.00 -17.13
CA GLN A 125 1.62 -12.02 -16.04
C GLN A 125 1.76 -12.67 -14.67
N LYS A 126 1.17 -13.86 -14.50
CA LYS A 126 1.33 -14.66 -13.27
C LYS A 126 2.80 -15.02 -13.03
N ARG A 127 3.50 -15.48 -14.07
CA ARG A 127 4.94 -15.78 -13.99
C ARG A 127 5.78 -14.56 -13.62
N ALA A 128 5.54 -13.42 -14.26
CA ALA A 128 6.27 -12.19 -13.94
C ALA A 128 6.04 -11.73 -12.49
N ALA A 129 4.83 -11.89 -11.96
CA ALA A 129 4.55 -11.59 -10.55
C ALA A 129 5.20 -12.60 -9.59
N ASP A 130 5.23 -13.87 -9.97
CA ASP A 130 5.88 -14.96 -9.22
C ASP A 130 7.41 -14.78 -9.15
N GLU A 131 8.06 -14.46 -10.28
CA GLU A 131 9.49 -14.16 -10.33
C GLU A 131 9.86 -12.98 -9.42
N VAL A 132 9.10 -11.88 -9.48
CA VAL A 132 9.32 -10.73 -8.58
C VAL A 132 9.08 -11.09 -7.12
N ALA A 133 8.06 -11.90 -6.83
CA ALA A 133 7.75 -12.33 -5.46
C ALA A 133 8.89 -13.20 -4.90
N ALA A 134 9.43 -14.12 -5.72
CA ALA A 134 10.57 -14.95 -5.36
C ALA A 134 11.84 -14.11 -5.11
N ASP A 135 12.14 -13.15 -5.99
CA ASP A 135 13.30 -12.25 -5.85
C ASP A 135 13.23 -11.44 -4.56
N LEU A 136 12.03 -10.97 -4.19
CA LEU A 136 11.79 -10.23 -2.94
C LEU A 136 11.61 -11.14 -1.71
N SER A 137 11.61 -12.46 -1.89
CA SER A 137 11.33 -13.46 -0.85
C SER A 137 10.01 -13.19 -0.12
N VAL A 138 8.95 -12.89 -0.87
CA VAL A 138 7.59 -12.68 -0.35
C VAL A 138 6.60 -13.66 -1.00
N PRO A 139 5.55 -14.08 -0.29
CA PRO A 139 4.51 -14.90 -0.88
C PRO A 139 3.74 -14.17 -1.99
N LEU A 140 3.22 -14.96 -2.92
CA LEU A 140 2.25 -14.55 -3.94
C LEU A 140 0.85 -15.07 -3.54
N VAL A 141 -0.14 -14.18 -3.44
CA VAL A 141 -1.52 -14.51 -3.00
C VAL A 141 -2.56 -14.15 -4.06
N GLY A 142 -3.75 -14.77 -3.99
CA GLY A 142 -4.88 -14.34 -4.81
C GLY A 142 -5.33 -12.94 -4.42
N TYR A 143 -5.69 -12.11 -5.41
CA TYR A 143 -6.17 -10.74 -5.17
C TYR A 143 -7.39 -10.72 -4.24
N ASP A 144 -8.31 -11.67 -4.41
CA ASP A 144 -9.52 -11.76 -3.59
C ASP A 144 -9.24 -12.20 -2.14
N ASP A 145 -8.11 -12.86 -1.92
CA ASP A 145 -7.68 -13.32 -0.59
C ASP A 145 -6.85 -12.29 0.16
N MET A 146 -6.46 -11.18 -0.49
CA MET A 146 -5.54 -10.19 0.09
C MET A 146 -5.99 -9.68 1.45
N GLN A 147 -7.29 -9.39 1.61
CA GLN A 147 -7.81 -8.85 2.86
C GLN A 147 -7.64 -9.84 4.02
N GLU A 148 -7.85 -11.12 3.75
CA GLU A 148 -7.73 -12.17 4.78
C GLU A 148 -6.25 -12.50 5.04
N ALA A 149 -5.46 -12.67 3.98
CA ALA A 149 -4.02 -12.88 4.08
C ALA A 149 -3.32 -11.77 4.88
N ALA A 150 -3.79 -10.52 4.75
CA ALA A 150 -3.20 -9.37 5.42
C ALA A 150 -3.22 -9.49 6.95
N ARG A 151 -4.17 -10.24 7.52
CA ARG A 151 -4.31 -10.44 8.97
C ARG A 151 -3.17 -11.24 9.58
N GLN A 152 -2.42 -11.97 8.76
CA GLN A 152 -1.23 -12.73 9.19
C GLN A 152 -0.02 -11.82 9.44
N PHE A 153 -0.03 -10.60 8.90
CA PHE A 153 1.13 -9.69 8.94
C PHE A 153 0.99 -8.56 9.96
N GLY A 154 -0.19 -8.36 10.54
CA GLY A 154 -0.44 -7.35 11.56
C GLY A 154 -1.88 -6.85 11.55
N SER A 155 -2.09 -5.76 12.28
CA SER A 155 -3.41 -5.13 12.41
C SER A 155 -3.56 -3.97 11.43
N SER A 156 -4.77 -3.79 10.90
CA SER A 156 -5.13 -2.55 10.20
C SER A 156 -5.20 -1.38 11.18
N LEU A 157 -5.08 -0.16 10.66
CA LEU A 157 -5.23 1.05 11.46
C LEU A 157 -6.62 1.08 12.13
N PRO A 158 -6.71 1.30 13.46
CA PRO A 158 -7.99 1.34 14.15
C PRO A 158 -8.87 2.50 13.67
N ASP A 159 -10.18 2.31 13.71
CA ASP A 159 -11.14 3.29 13.19
C ASP A 159 -11.07 4.65 13.90
N SER A 160 -10.62 4.68 15.16
CA SER A 160 -10.40 5.93 15.93
C SER A 160 -9.29 6.82 15.37
N LEU A 161 -8.36 6.25 14.60
CA LEU A 161 -7.26 6.97 13.95
C LEU A 161 -7.54 7.26 12.47
N LEU A 162 -8.64 6.74 11.94
CA LEU A 162 -9.07 7.03 10.58
C LEU A 162 -9.84 8.35 10.54
N PRO A 163 -9.61 9.22 9.54
CA PRO A 163 -10.48 10.36 9.30
C PRO A 163 -11.94 9.88 9.15
N GLU A 164 -12.93 10.65 9.63
CA GLU A 164 -14.35 10.22 9.60
C GLU A 164 -14.81 9.77 8.21
N ALA A 165 -14.32 10.42 7.15
CA ALA A 165 -14.65 10.10 5.78
C ALA A 165 -14.09 8.73 5.33
N ALA A 166 -13.00 8.25 5.93
CA ALA A 166 -12.43 6.92 5.71
C ALA A 166 -13.26 5.84 6.44
N VAL A 167 -13.67 6.12 7.69
CA VAL A 167 -14.54 5.24 8.47
C VAL A 167 -15.85 4.95 7.71
N ARG A 168 -16.46 6.00 7.15
CA ARG A 168 -17.69 5.88 6.33
C ARG A 168 -17.48 5.04 5.07
N ALA A 169 -16.34 5.18 4.38
CA ALA A 169 -16.03 4.40 3.18
C ALA A 169 -15.81 2.91 3.51
N LYS A 170 -15.10 2.62 4.60
CA LYS A 170 -14.88 1.25 5.11
C LYS A 170 -16.21 0.57 5.47
N GLY A 171 -17.11 1.28 6.15
CA GLY A 171 -18.46 0.80 6.46
C GLY A 171 -19.32 0.50 5.22
N ALA A 172 -19.26 1.36 4.19
CA ALA A 172 -19.98 1.13 2.93
C ALA A 172 -19.47 -0.10 2.17
N GLN A 173 -18.15 -0.34 2.18
CA GLN A 173 -17.52 -1.48 1.52
C GLN A 173 -17.86 -2.82 2.23
N ALA A 174 -17.89 -2.83 3.57
CA ALA A 174 -18.34 -3.98 4.35
C ALA A 174 -19.86 -4.28 4.16
N GLY A 175 -20.68 -3.24 4.00
CA GLY A 175 -22.11 -3.36 3.76
C GLY A 175 -22.47 -3.90 2.37
N TRP A 176 -21.65 -3.63 1.35
CA TRP A 176 -21.85 -4.16 0.00
C TRP A 176 -21.51 -5.66 -0.09
N LEU A 177 -20.41 -6.08 0.53
CA LEU A 177 -20.02 -7.50 0.60
C LEU A 177 -21.07 -8.36 1.32
N ARG A 178 -21.68 -7.85 2.41
CA ARG A 178 -22.76 -8.55 3.13
C ARG A 178 -24.04 -8.76 2.31
N ARG A 179 -24.31 -7.94 1.29
CA ARG A 179 -25.49 -8.06 0.42
C ARG A 179 -25.27 -8.95 -0.81
N LEU A 180 -24.02 -9.34 -1.10
CA LEU A 180 -23.70 -10.27 -2.19
C LEU A 180 -23.65 -11.73 -1.72
N PHE A 181 -23.62 -11.97 -0.41
CA PHE A 181 -23.56 -13.30 0.21
C PHE A 181 -24.75 -13.59 1.15
N ALA A 182 -25.84 -12.80 1.04
CA ALA A 182 -27.14 -13.04 1.67
C ALA A 182 -28.21 -13.12 0.59
#